data_AF-A0A925TDE5-F1
#
_entry.id   AF-A0A925TDE5-F1
#
_cell.length_a   1.000
_cell.length_b   1.000
_cell.length_c   1.000
_cell.angle_alpha   90.00
_cell.angle_beta   90.00
_cell.angle_gamma   90.00
#
_symmetry.space_group_name_H-M   'P 1'
#
loop_
_entity.id
_entity.type
_entity.pdbx_description
1 polymer ?
#
loop_
_entity_poly.entity_id
_entity_poly.type
_entity_poly.pdbx_seq_one_letter_code
_entity_poly.pdbx_strand_id
1 'polypeptide(L)'
;MSLGLFDLRCSKYKKPTRAVSACAIDEMPKRRRLPKGLQQGGYPRDVYGRTNSMTEFWDLDIAAMELEDFEKNGLQVFRNYVKAFDKHAAEQFSIDIGSASFDLTSLDGLLRLVCAEDIRFLPIIVCSFADQQLEQMFKREIPETVPGGRSSMLSGFGSLSRFSQRIQIAYAFGWMGRDLLEELSKLRKIRNDASHSWDLNVLREKVDILIDGRMRPLEKELGDGVRLPDRFWESLNKESTFRVRLVWLVGRCFYESRLFPQAVKRRLNPYQALYGEHKSGLLIDVADKCVSSTKLIISVDSNKSA
;
A
#
# COMPACT_ATOMS: atom_id res chain seq x y z
N MET A 1 13.87 -3.42 -11.63
CA MET A 1 12.64 -3.83 -10.92
C MET A 1 11.97 -2.58 -10.37
N SER A 2 10.97 -2.07 -11.08
CA SER A 2 10.21 -0.86 -10.76
C SER A 2 9.03 -1.26 -9.88
N LEU A 3 9.09 -0.96 -8.57
CA LEU A 3 8.01 -1.24 -7.62
C LEU A 3 6.98 -0.12 -7.68
N GLY A 4 5.75 -0.47 -8.08
CA GLY A 4 4.63 0.45 -8.20
C GLY A 4 4.27 1.10 -6.87
N LEU A 5 4.41 2.42 -6.80
CA LEU A 5 3.75 3.26 -5.82
C LEU A 5 2.92 4.31 -6.56
N PHE A 6 1.64 4.42 -6.17
CA PHE A 6 0.69 5.46 -6.54
C PHE A 6 0.52 5.74 -8.04
N ASP A 7 0.05 4.75 -8.83
CA ASP A 7 -0.61 5.09 -10.09
C ASP A 7 -2.03 5.62 -9.79
N LEU A 8 -2.16 6.95 -9.80
CA LEU A 8 -3.38 7.72 -9.50
C LEU A 8 -4.05 8.28 -10.76
N ARG A 9 -3.93 7.61 -11.92
CA ARG A 9 -4.56 8.09 -13.16
C ARG A 9 -6.05 7.69 -13.28
N CYS A 10 -6.86 8.75 -13.34
CA CYS A 10 -8.16 8.90 -14.02
C CYS A 10 -9.39 8.10 -13.56
N SER A 11 -10.18 8.75 -12.70
CA SER A 11 -11.63 8.54 -12.58
C SER A 11 -12.38 9.61 -13.38
N LYS A 12 -13.19 9.17 -14.34
CA LYS A 12 -14.45 9.81 -14.73
C LYS A 12 -15.37 8.66 -15.13
N TYR A 13 -16.44 8.38 -14.39
CA TYR A 13 -17.73 7.97 -14.96
C TYR A 13 -18.87 7.94 -13.92
N LYS A 14 -20.05 8.32 -14.42
CA LYS A 14 -21.34 8.58 -13.74
C LYS A 14 -22.02 7.33 -13.18
N LYS A 15 -22.79 7.51 -12.09
CA LYS A 15 -23.84 6.60 -11.58
C LYS A 15 -24.90 6.28 -12.65
N PRO A 16 -25.60 5.13 -12.56
CA PRO A 16 -26.92 5.19 -11.90
C PRO A 16 -27.29 3.98 -11.03
N THR A 17 -28.29 4.28 -10.19
CA THR A 17 -29.07 3.52 -9.22
C THR A 17 -29.93 2.40 -9.83
N ARG A 18 -30.10 1.27 -9.11
CA ARG A 18 -31.42 0.69 -8.75
C ARG A 18 -31.30 -0.53 -7.82
N ALA A 19 -32.20 -0.57 -6.84
CA ALA A 19 -32.59 -1.74 -6.03
C ALA A 19 -33.45 -2.71 -6.84
N VAL A 20 -33.55 -4.00 -6.49
CA VAL A 20 -34.59 -4.63 -5.61
C VAL A 20 -34.33 -6.16 -5.54
N SER A 21 -34.62 -6.73 -4.36
CA SER A 21 -35.31 -8.02 -4.10
C SER A 21 -34.56 -9.34 -4.04
N ALA A 22 -34.76 -9.98 -2.89
CA ALA A 22 -34.54 -11.38 -2.58
C ALA A 22 -35.51 -12.32 -3.31
N CYS A 23 -35.08 -13.55 -3.60
CA CYS A 23 -35.81 -14.79 -3.29
C CYS A 23 -35.00 -16.06 -3.60
N ALA A 24 -35.12 -17.01 -2.67
CA ALA A 24 -35.26 -18.45 -2.83
C ALA A 24 -34.16 -19.31 -3.49
N ILE A 25 -33.66 -20.20 -2.63
CA ILE A 25 -33.13 -21.55 -2.87
C ILE A 25 -34.13 -22.35 -3.74
N ASP A 26 -33.70 -22.96 -4.85
CA ASP A 26 -33.70 -24.42 -5.05
C ASP A 26 -33.34 -24.87 -6.48
N GLU A 27 -32.81 -26.10 -6.55
CA GLU A 27 -32.71 -27.02 -7.70
C GLU A 27 -31.68 -26.80 -8.84
N MET A 28 -30.66 -27.68 -8.83
CA MET A 28 -29.76 -27.96 -9.95
C MET A 28 -30.48 -28.63 -11.13
N PRO A 29 -30.36 -28.12 -12.37
CA PRO A 29 -30.86 -28.82 -13.55
C PRO A 29 -29.87 -29.89 -14.06
N LYS A 30 -30.43 -31.09 -14.24
CA LYS A 30 -29.81 -32.30 -14.78
C LYS A 30 -29.17 -32.08 -16.17
N ARG A 31 -28.03 -32.74 -16.40
CA ARG A 31 -27.24 -32.78 -17.65
C ARG A 31 -28.12 -32.98 -18.89
N ARG A 32 -28.22 -31.96 -19.75
CA ARG A 32 -28.71 -32.11 -21.12
C ARG A 32 -27.63 -32.75 -21.99
N ARG A 33 -27.98 -33.87 -22.63
CA ARG A 33 -27.18 -34.52 -23.67
C ARG A 33 -27.09 -33.60 -24.89
N LEU A 34 -25.88 -33.38 -25.40
CA LEU A 34 -25.63 -32.69 -26.66
C LEU A 34 -26.19 -33.52 -27.84
N PRO A 35 -26.81 -32.89 -28.85
CA PRO A 35 -27.21 -33.58 -30.06
C PRO A 35 -25.99 -33.97 -30.91
N LYS A 36 -25.98 -35.23 -31.37
CA LYS A 36 -25.06 -35.73 -32.39
C LYS A 36 -25.48 -35.15 -33.74
N GLY A 37 -24.63 -34.34 -34.36
CA GLY A 37 -24.84 -33.85 -35.71
C GLY A 37 -24.16 -32.53 -36.01
N LEU A 38 -22.83 -32.54 -36.16
CA LEU A 38 -22.16 -31.55 -36.99
C LEU A 38 -21.35 -32.29 -38.05
N GLN A 39 -21.84 -32.16 -39.28
CA GLN A 39 -21.16 -32.58 -40.49
C GLN A 39 -19.88 -31.78 -40.68
N GLN A 40 -18.91 -32.44 -41.30
CA GLN A 40 -17.61 -31.93 -41.68
C GLN A 40 -17.76 -30.70 -42.60
N GLY A 41 -17.47 -29.52 -42.08
CA GLY A 41 -17.24 -28.30 -42.86
C GLY A 41 -15.75 -28.12 -43.10
N GLY A 42 -15.34 -28.12 -44.37
CA GLY A 42 -13.95 -28.04 -44.79
C GLY A 42 -13.23 -26.78 -44.30
N TYR A 43 -11.97 -26.95 -43.92
CA TYR A 43 -11.05 -25.84 -43.71
C TYR A 43 -10.73 -25.18 -45.05
N PRO A 44 -10.87 -23.85 -45.19
CA PRO A 44 -10.30 -23.14 -46.32
C PRO A 44 -8.78 -23.18 -46.20
N ARG A 45 -8.13 -23.84 -47.17
CA ARG A 45 -6.71 -23.68 -47.43
C ARG A 45 -6.48 -22.34 -48.14
N ASP A 46 -5.49 -21.66 -47.59
CA ASP A 46 -4.63 -20.66 -48.21
C ASP A 46 -5.22 -19.26 -48.45
N VAL A 47 -4.49 -18.26 -47.98
CA VAL A 47 -3.78 -17.24 -48.78
C VAL A 47 -3.62 -15.98 -47.92
N TYR A 48 -2.37 -15.75 -47.49
CA TYR A 48 -1.66 -14.48 -47.22
C TYR A 48 -0.67 -14.64 -46.07
N GLY A 49 0.60 -14.75 -46.46
CA GLY A 49 1.76 -14.75 -45.58
C GLY A 49 1.86 -13.45 -44.80
N ARG A 50 1.35 -13.49 -43.58
CA ARG A 50 1.85 -12.69 -42.47
C ARG A 50 2.42 -13.69 -41.48
N THR A 51 3.73 -13.81 -41.42
CA THR A 51 4.42 -14.39 -40.27
C THR A 51 4.17 -13.47 -39.07
N ASN A 52 2.92 -13.43 -38.57
CA ASN A 52 2.66 -13.06 -37.20
C ASN A 52 3.32 -14.18 -36.41
N SER A 53 4.55 -13.95 -35.97
CA SER A 53 5.27 -14.92 -35.18
C SER A 53 4.40 -15.24 -33.96
N MET A 54 4.10 -16.53 -33.75
CA MET A 54 3.34 -17.02 -32.59
C MET A 54 3.93 -16.58 -31.22
N THR A 55 5.10 -15.95 -31.23
CA THR A 55 5.71 -15.26 -30.09
C THR A 55 4.91 -14.06 -29.56
N GLU A 56 3.92 -13.50 -30.26
CA GLU A 56 3.06 -12.42 -29.71
C GLU A 56 2.10 -12.91 -28.60
N PHE A 57 1.83 -14.21 -28.51
CA PHE A 57 0.89 -14.75 -27.52
C PHE A 57 1.53 -15.11 -26.17
N TRP A 58 2.85 -15.32 -26.14
CA TRP A 58 3.56 -15.70 -24.93
C TRP A 58 4.23 -14.50 -24.26
N ASP A 59 4.25 -14.52 -22.93
CA ASP A 59 5.11 -13.63 -22.17
C ASP A 59 6.58 -13.85 -22.63
N LEU A 60 7.36 -12.76 -22.73
CA LEU A 60 8.72 -12.79 -23.32
C LEU A 60 9.64 -13.83 -22.69
N ASP A 61 9.49 -14.10 -21.39
CA ASP A 61 10.27 -15.09 -20.66
C ASP A 61 9.88 -16.52 -21.02
N ILE A 62 8.60 -16.83 -21.23
CA ILE A 62 8.13 -18.14 -21.71
C ILE A 62 8.54 -18.35 -23.17
N ALA A 63 8.42 -17.30 -23.98
CA ALA A 63 8.85 -17.33 -25.38
C ALA A 63 10.34 -17.70 -25.52
N ALA A 64 11.18 -17.19 -24.63
CA ALA A 64 12.63 -17.40 -24.60
C ALA A 64 13.06 -18.79 -24.08
N MET A 65 12.16 -19.60 -23.51
CA MET A 65 12.50 -20.94 -23.03
C MET A 65 12.69 -21.93 -24.20
N GLU A 66 13.63 -22.85 -24.08
CA GLU A 66 13.86 -23.97 -25.01
C GLU A 66 12.86 -25.11 -24.73
N LEU A 67 11.57 -24.83 -24.88
CA LEU A 67 10.46 -25.77 -24.67
C LEU A 67 9.66 -25.96 -25.95
N GLU A 68 8.93 -27.07 -26.06
CA GLU A 68 7.99 -27.28 -27.16
C GLU A 68 6.78 -26.34 -27.05
N ASP A 69 6.17 -26.01 -28.20
CA ASP A 69 5.06 -25.04 -28.27
C ASP A 69 3.88 -25.41 -27.35
N PHE A 70 3.59 -26.71 -27.21
CA PHE A 70 2.50 -27.18 -26.35
C PHE A 70 2.82 -26.95 -24.86
N GLU A 71 4.08 -27.08 -24.45
CA GLU A 71 4.52 -26.83 -23.08
C GLU A 71 4.47 -25.32 -22.77
N LYS A 72 4.93 -24.47 -23.71
CA LYS A 72 4.81 -23.01 -23.61
C LYS A 72 3.36 -22.57 -23.47
N ASN A 73 2.46 -23.15 -24.27
CA ASN A 73 1.03 -22.90 -24.16
C ASN A 73 0.47 -23.32 -22.79
N GLY A 74 0.85 -24.50 -22.29
CA GLY A 74 0.48 -24.96 -20.96
C GLY A 74 0.93 -24.00 -19.85
N LEU A 75 2.18 -23.54 -19.90
CA LEU A 75 2.74 -22.57 -18.95
C LEU A 75 2.04 -21.21 -19.02
N GLN A 76 1.78 -20.70 -20.23
CA GLN A 76 1.08 -19.42 -20.41
C GLN A 76 -0.35 -19.50 -19.87
N VAL A 77 -1.08 -20.59 -20.15
CA VAL A 77 -2.43 -20.80 -19.62
C VAL A 77 -2.42 -20.89 -18.09
N PHE A 78 -1.50 -21.67 -17.52
CA PHE A 78 -1.35 -21.78 -16.07
C PHE A 78 -1.06 -20.42 -15.43
N ARG A 79 -0.13 -19.64 -16.01
CA ARG A 79 0.21 -18.31 -15.53
C ARG A 79 -0.97 -17.35 -15.62
N ASN A 80 -1.69 -17.34 -16.75
CA ASN A 80 -2.88 -16.50 -16.93
C ASN A 80 -3.94 -16.85 -15.89
N TYR A 81 -4.12 -18.13 -15.59
CA TYR A 81 -5.05 -18.62 -14.58
C TYR A 81 -4.65 -18.21 -13.15
N VAL A 82 -3.36 -18.34 -12.79
CA VAL A 82 -2.83 -17.86 -11.51
C VAL A 82 -3.01 -16.35 -11.37
N LYS A 83 -2.65 -15.57 -12.40
CA LYS A 83 -2.85 -14.10 -12.42
C LYS A 83 -4.33 -13.73 -12.24
N ALA A 84 -5.24 -14.44 -12.91
CA ALA A 84 -6.67 -14.20 -12.80
C ALA A 84 -7.20 -14.50 -11.38
N PHE A 85 -6.75 -15.57 -10.75
CA PHE A 85 -7.09 -15.88 -9.37
C PHE A 85 -6.54 -14.88 -8.38
N ASP A 86 -5.28 -14.47 -8.53
CA ASP A 86 -4.67 -13.45 -7.67
C ASP A 86 -5.42 -12.12 -7.78
N LYS A 87 -5.81 -11.74 -9.01
CA LYS A 87 -6.64 -10.55 -9.25
C LYS A 87 -8.00 -10.66 -8.56
N HIS A 88 -8.71 -11.77 -8.76
CA HIS A 88 -10.01 -12.00 -8.12
C HIS A 88 -9.90 -12.04 -6.59
N ALA A 89 -8.84 -12.64 -6.04
CA ALA A 89 -8.63 -12.71 -4.60
C ALA A 89 -8.29 -11.33 -4.00
N ALA A 90 -7.53 -10.50 -4.72
CA ALA A 90 -7.27 -9.11 -4.35
C ALA A 90 -8.55 -8.25 -4.42
N GLU A 91 -9.39 -8.45 -5.45
CA GLU A 91 -10.70 -7.81 -5.56
C GLU A 91 -11.60 -8.17 -4.37
N GLN A 92 -11.73 -9.46 -4.07
CA GLN A 92 -12.52 -9.92 -2.93
C GLN A 92 -11.97 -9.38 -1.60
N PHE A 93 -10.64 -9.32 -1.44
CA PHE A 93 -10.03 -8.69 -0.29
C PHE A 93 -10.43 -7.22 -0.16
N SER A 94 -10.40 -6.46 -1.25
CA SER A 94 -10.81 -5.05 -1.24
C SER A 94 -12.31 -4.88 -0.90
N ILE A 95 -13.17 -5.77 -1.40
CA ILE A 95 -14.61 -5.77 -1.09
C ILE A 95 -14.84 -6.05 0.40
N ASP A 96 -14.20 -7.08 0.93
CA ASP A 96 -14.32 -7.46 2.35
C ASP A 96 -13.89 -6.32 3.26
N ILE A 97 -12.74 -5.69 2.96
CA ILE A 97 -12.24 -4.54 3.73
C ILE A 97 -13.13 -3.32 3.55
N GLY A 98 -13.70 -3.10 2.36
CA GLY A 98 -14.63 -2.01 2.09
C GLY A 98 -15.91 -2.08 2.90
N SER A 99 -16.29 -3.26 3.40
CA SER A 99 -17.44 -3.42 4.29
C SER A 99 -17.14 -3.02 5.75
N ALA A 100 -15.87 -2.97 6.14
CA ALA A 100 -15.45 -2.61 7.49
C ALA A 100 -15.36 -1.09 7.66
N SER A 101 -15.84 -0.58 8.79
CA SER A 101 -15.63 0.81 9.19
C SER A 101 -14.32 0.96 9.96
N PHE A 102 -13.56 1.99 9.64
CA PHE A 102 -12.30 2.31 10.31
C PHE A 102 -12.38 3.69 10.94
N ASP A 103 -11.99 3.78 12.22
CA ASP A 103 -11.88 5.07 12.90
C ASP A 103 -10.59 5.80 12.50
N LEU A 104 -10.75 6.94 11.83
CA LEU A 104 -9.66 7.81 11.38
C LEU A 104 -9.36 8.96 12.35
N THR A 105 -10.07 9.05 13.48
CA THR A 105 -9.95 10.18 14.41
C THR A 105 -8.52 10.35 14.93
N SER A 106 -7.86 9.25 15.26
CA SER A 106 -6.47 9.26 15.72
C SER A 106 -5.49 9.75 14.65
N LEU A 107 -5.68 9.34 13.38
CA LEU A 107 -4.88 9.80 12.26
C LEU A 107 -5.12 11.29 11.99
N ASP A 108 -6.37 11.74 11.97
CA ASP A 108 -6.74 13.13 11.73
C ASP A 108 -6.14 14.06 12.81
N GLY A 109 -6.23 13.65 14.08
CA GLY A 109 -5.61 14.36 15.19
C GLY A 109 -4.09 14.48 15.04
N LEU A 110 -3.42 13.39 14.69
CA LEU A 110 -1.98 13.41 14.43
C LEU A 110 -1.61 14.33 13.26
N LEU A 111 -2.32 14.24 12.14
CA LEU A 111 -2.02 15.03 10.95
C LEU A 111 -2.14 16.54 11.22
N ARG A 112 -3.11 16.96 12.06
CA ARG A 112 -3.22 18.34 12.53
C ARG A 112 -1.99 18.74 13.36
N LEU A 113 -1.53 17.89 14.27
CA LEU A 113 -0.29 18.13 15.04
C LEU A 113 0.92 18.25 14.11
N VAL A 114 1.04 17.38 13.10
CA VAL A 114 2.14 17.46 12.12
C VAL A 114 2.12 18.77 11.32
N CYS A 115 0.96 19.37 11.09
CA CYS A 115 0.86 20.65 10.41
C CYS A 115 1.19 21.85 11.34
N ALA A 116 0.86 21.76 12.62
CA ALA A 116 0.90 22.90 13.54
C ALA A 116 2.13 22.95 14.46
N GLU A 117 2.65 21.80 14.89
CA GLU A 117 3.67 21.72 15.94
C GLU A 117 5.07 22.12 15.46
N ASP A 118 5.94 22.51 16.40
CA ASP A 118 7.35 22.79 16.10
C ASP A 118 8.09 21.54 15.61
N ILE A 119 9.05 21.75 14.71
CA ILE A 119 9.85 20.67 14.10
C ILE A 119 10.52 19.77 15.14
N ARG A 120 10.87 20.29 16.32
CA ARG A 120 11.46 19.54 17.42
C ARG A 120 10.56 18.42 17.93
N PHE A 121 9.25 18.65 17.95
CA PHE A 121 8.29 17.69 18.51
C PHE A 121 7.84 16.67 17.47
N LEU A 122 7.96 16.97 16.17
CA LEU A 122 7.46 16.11 15.10
C LEU A 122 8.01 14.66 15.16
N PRO A 123 9.34 14.41 15.29
CA PRO A 123 9.85 13.06 15.38
C PRO A 123 9.31 12.29 16.60
N ILE A 124 9.06 12.99 17.71
CA ILE A 124 8.56 12.40 18.96
C ILE A 124 7.10 11.98 18.78
N ILE A 125 6.25 12.90 18.33
CA ILE A 125 4.82 12.67 18.14
C ILE A 125 4.60 11.57 17.09
N VAL A 126 5.29 11.66 15.94
CA VAL A 126 5.16 10.67 14.87
C VAL A 126 5.64 9.29 15.30
N CYS A 127 6.81 9.18 15.96
CA CYS A 127 7.28 7.89 16.44
C CYS A 127 6.35 7.29 17.49
N SER A 128 5.78 8.11 18.38
CA SER A 128 4.82 7.66 19.39
C SER A 128 3.57 7.06 18.72
N PHE A 129 3.03 7.75 17.72
CA PHE A 129 1.89 7.24 16.95
C PHE A 129 2.23 5.95 16.20
N ALA A 130 3.36 5.92 15.48
CA ALA A 130 3.78 4.73 14.74
C ALA A 130 3.99 3.53 15.67
N ASP A 131 4.56 3.75 16.86
CA ASP A 131 4.73 2.71 17.87
C ASP A 131 3.39 2.19 18.39
N GLN A 132 2.41 3.06 18.62
CA GLN A 132 1.04 2.65 18.97
C GLN A 132 0.38 1.82 17.86
N GLN A 133 0.55 2.22 16.60
CA GLN A 133 0.02 1.45 15.45
C GLN A 133 0.65 0.05 15.37
N LEU A 134 1.97 -0.05 15.56
CA LEU A 134 2.66 -1.34 15.65
C LEU A 134 2.14 -2.15 16.83
N GLU A 135 2.04 -1.57 18.02
CA GLU A 135 1.54 -2.28 19.21
C GLU A 135 0.13 -2.84 18.99
N GLN A 136 -0.77 -2.06 18.41
CA GLN A 136 -2.13 -2.51 18.08
C GLN A 136 -2.11 -3.65 17.04
N MET A 137 -1.25 -3.54 16.02
CA MET A 137 -1.02 -4.62 15.06
C MET A 137 -0.54 -5.88 15.78
N PHE A 138 0.52 -5.79 16.59
CA PHE A 138 1.05 -6.93 17.35
C PHE A 138 0.00 -7.57 18.27
N LYS A 139 -0.84 -6.77 18.94
CA LYS A 139 -1.94 -7.30 19.76
C LYS A 139 -2.93 -8.13 18.93
N ARG A 140 -3.24 -7.69 17.70
CA ARG A 140 -4.16 -8.39 16.80
C ARG A 140 -3.53 -9.63 16.16
N GLU A 141 -2.25 -9.57 15.83
CA GLU A 141 -1.58 -10.65 15.08
C GLU A 141 -1.03 -11.76 15.98
N ILE A 142 -0.57 -11.45 17.20
CA ILE A 142 -0.05 -12.45 18.15
C ILE A 142 -1.21 -13.10 18.92
N PRO A 143 -1.35 -14.44 18.91
CA PRO A 143 -2.34 -15.15 19.70
C PRO A 143 -2.13 -14.97 21.21
N GLU A 144 -3.22 -15.02 21.98
CA GLU A 144 -3.13 -14.96 23.45
C GLU A 144 -2.49 -16.22 24.07
N THR A 145 -2.54 -17.34 23.34
CA THR A 145 -2.06 -18.67 23.78
C THR A 145 -0.54 -18.85 23.72
N VAL A 146 0.21 -17.83 23.33
CA VAL A 146 1.68 -17.90 23.31
C VAL A 146 2.21 -18.12 24.74
N PRO A 147 3.17 -19.04 24.96
CA PRO A 147 3.77 -19.26 26.28
C PRO A 147 4.28 -17.97 26.92
N GLY A 148 3.93 -17.74 28.19
CA GLY A 148 4.21 -16.48 28.90
C GLY A 148 3.21 -15.36 28.63
N GLY A 149 2.30 -15.53 27.66
CA GLY A 149 1.19 -14.63 27.36
C GLY A 149 1.58 -13.42 26.51
N ARG A 150 0.68 -13.05 25.58
CA ARG A 150 0.82 -11.86 24.71
C ARG A 150 1.08 -10.59 25.51
N SER A 151 0.38 -10.42 26.63
CA SER A 151 0.51 -9.24 27.49
C SER A 151 1.90 -9.11 28.12
N SER A 152 2.55 -10.23 28.46
CA SER A 152 3.92 -10.21 29.01
C SER A 152 4.92 -9.73 27.97
N MET A 153 4.81 -10.22 26.73
CA MET A 153 5.67 -9.82 25.61
C MET A 153 5.57 -8.33 25.29
N LEU A 154 4.37 -7.76 25.37
CA LEU A 154 4.09 -6.34 25.06
C LEU A 154 4.16 -5.41 26.29
N SER A 155 4.36 -5.96 27.49
CA SER A 155 4.54 -5.18 28.72
C SER A 155 5.79 -4.29 28.64
N GLY A 156 5.93 -3.32 29.54
CA GLY A 156 7.08 -2.40 29.55
C GLY A 156 8.46 -3.08 29.67
N PHE A 157 8.52 -4.28 30.26
CA PHE A 157 9.73 -5.10 30.39
C PHE A 157 9.76 -6.30 29.43
N GLY A 158 8.75 -6.41 28.56
CA GLY A 158 8.62 -7.49 27.61
C GLY A 158 9.62 -7.41 26.45
N SER A 159 9.75 -8.52 25.71
CA SER A 159 10.63 -8.63 24.54
C SER A 159 10.21 -7.74 23.35
N LEU A 160 8.96 -7.29 23.33
CA LEU A 160 8.38 -6.39 22.34
C LEU A 160 7.96 -5.05 22.96
N SER A 161 8.61 -4.63 24.05
CA SER A 161 8.30 -3.37 24.73
C SER A 161 8.81 -2.16 23.95
N ARG A 162 9.92 -2.30 23.20
CA ARG A 162 10.59 -1.19 22.53
C ARG A 162 10.13 -1.06 21.09
N PHE A 163 9.90 0.19 20.66
CA PHE A 163 9.61 0.53 19.26
C PHE A 163 10.60 -0.09 18.26
N SER A 164 11.90 -0.09 18.58
CA SER A 164 12.92 -0.70 17.71
C SER A 164 12.76 -2.21 17.54
N GLN A 165 12.37 -2.92 18.60
CA GLN A 165 12.14 -4.37 18.55
C GLN A 165 10.90 -4.67 17.70
N ARG A 166 9.83 -3.88 17.86
CA ARG A 166 8.62 -4.00 17.05
C ARG A 166 8.91 -3.79 15.56
N ILE A 167 9.73 -2.80 15.19
CA ILE A 167 10.18 -2.60 13.80
C ILE A 167 10.94 -3.83 13.28
N GLN A 168 11.91 -4.34 14.03
CA GLN A 168 12.73 -5.49 13.61
C GLN A 168 11.88 -6.75 13.40
N ILE A 169 10.94 -7.00 14.31
CA ILE A 169 10.06 -8.16 14.24
C ILE A 169 9.05 -8.02 13.09
N ALA A 170 8.45 -6.84 12.90
CA ALA A 170 7.58 -6.58 11.76
C ALA A 170 8.32 -6.76 10.43
N TYR A 171 9.61 -6.40 10.37
CA TYR A 171 10.48 -6.62 9.22
C TYR A 171 10.72 -8.10 8.96
N ALA A 172 11.09 -8.85 10.02
CA ALA A 172 11.40 -10.27 9.94
C ALA A 172 10.20 -11.12 9.48
N PHE A 173 9.00 -10.81 9.96
CA PHE A 173 7.77 -11.52 9.60
C PHE A 173 7.08 -10.98 8.35
N GLY A 174 7.61 -9.91 7.73
CA GLY A 174 6.99 -9.29 6.56
C GLY A 174 5.57 -8.79 6.83
N TRP A 175 5.34 -8.22 8.02
CA TRP A 175 4.01 -7.71 8.40
C TRP A 175 3.74 -6.28 7.93
N MET A 176 4.76 -5.59 7.44
CA MET A 176 4.65 -4.27 6.82
C MET A 176 5.68 -4.16 5.68
N GLY A 177 5.53 -3.13 4.85
CA GLY A 177 6.49 -2.81 3.80
C GLY A 177 7.88 -2.57 4.37
N ARG A 178 8.89 -3.20 3.77
CA ARG A 178 10.28 -3.08 4.22
C ARG A 178 10.78 -1.64 4.18
N ASP A 179 10.46 -0.95 3.10
CA ASP A 179 10.78 0.45 2.90
C ASP A 179 10.16 1.35 3.97
N LEU A 180 8.89 1.12 4.33
CA LEU A 180 8.23 1.84 5.42
C LEU A 180 8.93 1.62 6.77
N LEU A 181 9.28 0.37 7.09
CA LEU A 181 9.97 0.03 8.35
C LEU A 181 11.39 0.63 8.41
N GLU A 182 12.09 0.70 7.28
CA GLU A 182 13.38 1.37 7.16
C GLU A 182 13.26 2.87 7.41
N GLU A 183 12.23 3.53 6.85
CA GLU A 183 11.94 4.94 7.11
C GLU A 183 11.60 5.21 8.59
N LEU A 184 10.77 4.37 9.21
CA LEU A 184 10.48 4.46 10.65
C LEU A 184 11.74 4.27 11.50
N SER A 185 12.66 3.39 11.10
CA SER A 185 13.94 3.18 11.77
C SER A 185 14.85 4.41 11.68
N LYS A 186 14.88 5.09 10.53
CA LYS A 186 15.61 6.36 10.35
C LYS A 186 15.00 7.46 11.22
N LEU A 187 13.67 7.60 11.21
CA LEU A 187 12.96 8.61 12.02
C LEU A 187 13.17 8.39 13.52
N ARG A 188 13.20 7.13 13.98
CA ARG A 188 13.51 6.78 15.37
C ARG A 188 14.90 7.29 15.81
N LYS A 189 15.90 7.26 14.93
CA LYS A 189 17.23 7.81 15.24
C LYS A 189 17.15 9.33 15.47
N ILE A 190 16.45 10.03 14.59
CA ILE A 190 16.22 11.48 14.69
C ILE A 190 15.44 11.85 15.94
N ARG A 191 14.43 11.05 16.32
CA ARG A 191 13.75 11.20 17.61
C ARG A 191 14.72 11.12 18.78
N ASN A 192 15.58 10.10 18.81
CA ASN A 192 16.57 9.97 19.88
C ASN A 192 17.51 11.18 19.93
N ASP A 193 17.96 11.65 18.76
CA ASP A 193 18.77 12.86 18.66
C ASP A 193 18.03 14.11 19.19
N ALA A 194 16.74 14.26 18.86
CA ALA A 194 15.90 15.35 19.34
C ALA A 194 15.66 15.31 20.86
N SER A 195 15.64 14.10 21.45
CA SER A 195 15.50 13.92 22.90
C SER A 195 16.80 14.16 23.67
N HIS A 196 17.96 14.02 23.02
CA HIS A 196 19.27 14.19 23.66
C HIS A 196 19.95 15.53 23.33
N SER A 197 19.45 16.27 22.32
CA SER A 197 19.95 17.61 21.98
C SER A 197 19.02 18.69 22.53
N TRP A 198 19.61 19.69 23.19
CA TRP A 198 18.92 20.94 23.51
C TRP A 198 19.04 21.97 22.37
N ASP A 199 20.06 21.83 21.51
CA ASP A 199 20.32 22.73 20.39
C ASP A 199 19.44 22.38 19.19
N LEU A 200 18.63 23.36 18.77
CA LEU A 200 17.72 23.27 17.64
C LEU A 200 18.45 23.30 16.29
N ASN A 201 19.60 23.96 16.19
CA ASN A 201 20.35 24.05 14.93
C ASN A 201 20.93 22.70 14.55
N VAL A 202 21.48 21.98 15.53
CA VAL A 202 21.96 20.59 15.35
C VAL A 202 20.81 19.67 14.91
N LEU A 203 19.61 19.86 15.46
CA LEU A 203 18.45 19.08 15.04
C LEU A 203 18.03 19.41 13.59
N ARG A 204 17.99 20.69 13.22
CA ARG A 204 17.69 21.13 11.85
C ARG A 204 18.68 20.53 10.85
N GLU A 205 19.98 20.60 11.14
CA GLU A 205 21.02 20.00 10.31
C GLU A 205 20.83 18.49 10.14
N LYS A 206 20.52 17.77 11.22
CA LYS A 206 20.22 16.32 11.15
C LYS A 206 18.97 16.02 10.33
N VAL A 207 17.95 16.87 10.43
CA VAL A 207 16.73 16.76 9.61
C VAL A 207 17.05 17.03 8.13
N ASP A 208 17.89 18.02 7.83
CA ASP A 208 18.30 18.32 6.46
C ASP A 208 19.09 17.14 5.85
N ILE A 209 20.07 16.59 6.59
CA ILE A 209 20.81 15.38 6.20
C ILE A 209 19.87 14.20 5.96
N LEU A 210 18.85 14.07 6.81
CA LEU A 210 17.83 13.02 6.68
C LEU A 210 17.04 13.21 5.38
N ILE A 211 16.58 14.43 5.10
CA ILE A 211 15.79 14.75 3.91
C ILE A 211 16.61 14.54 2.63
N ASP A 212 17.86 14.99 2.61
CA ASP A 212 18.65 15.08 1.38
C ASP A 212 19.31 13.76 0.99
N GLY A 213 19.69 12.95 1.97
CA GLY A 213 20.48 11.75 1.71
C GLY A 213 19.88 10.43 2.16
N ARG A 214 18.87 10.43 3.03
CA ARG A 214 18.47 9.20 3.74
C ARG A 214 17.01 8.82 3.56
N MET A 215 16.10 9.76 3.48
CA MET A 215 14.68 9.48 3.23
C MET A 215 14.40 9.46 1.73
N ARG A 216 13.51 8.57 1.30
CA ARG A 216 12.99 8.58 -0.07
C ARG A 216 12.27 9.92 -0.34
N PRO A 217 12.51 10.57 -1.50
CA PRO A 217 11.87 11.83 -1.86
C PRO A 217 10.44 11.62 -2.34
N LEU A 218 9.57 11.16 -1.44
CA LEU A 218 8.18 10.80 -1.71
C LEU A 218 7.40 11.96 -2.35
N GLU A 219 7.69 13.20 -1.97
CA GLU A 219 7.06 14.40 -2.51
C GLU A 219 7.13 14.51 -4.04
N LYS A 220 8.21 14.01 -4.65
CA LYS A 220 8.38 14.01 -6.11
C LYS A 220 7.40 13.08 -6.82
N GLU A 221 6.90 12.08 -6.11
CA GLU A 221 5.95 11.10 -6.63
C GLU A 221 4.49 11.53 -6.38
N LEU A 222 4.26 12.61 -5.63
CA LEU A 222 2.93 13.06 -5.21
C LEU A 222 2.31 14.14 -6.10
N GLY A 223 3.12 14.92 -6.82
CA GLY A 223 2.61 15.95 -7.72
C GLY A 223 2.05 15.33 -8.98
N ASP A 224 0.73 15.14 -9.01
CA ASP A 224 -0.01 14.62 -10.17
C ASP A 224 -0.68 15.73 -11.00
N GLY A 225 -0.60 16.99 -10.55
CA GLY A 225 -1.26 18.15 -11.16
C GLY A 225 -2.79 18.14 -10.99
N VAL A 226 -3.36 17.13 -10.32
CA VAL A 226 -4.80 16.95 -10.15
C VAL A 226 -5.20 17.14 -8.69
N ARG A 227 -4.57 16.40 -7.79
CA ARG A 227 -4.82 16.45 -6.35
C ARG A 227 -3.88 17.42 -5.67
N LEU A 228 -2.62 17.43 -6.09
CA LEU A 228 -1.58 18.32 -5.62
C LEU A 228 -0.97 19.07 -6.83
N PRO A 229 -0.51 20.32 -6.65
CA PRO A 229 0.12 21.06 -7.74
C PRO A 229 1.32 20.27 -8.29
N ASP A 230 1.49 20.30 -9.61
CA ASP A 230 2.67 19.66 -10.20
C ASP A 230 3.94 20.34 -9.69
N ARG A 231 4.98 19.55 -9.41
CA ARG A 231 6.28 20.02 -8.89
C ARG A 231 6.22 20.93 -7.65
N PHE A 232 5.16 20.83 -6.82
CA PHE A 232 5.01 21.67 -5.61
C PHE A 232 6.20 21.59 -4.65
N TRP A 233 6.93 20.48 -4.65
CA TRP A 233 8.10 20.28 -3.78
C TRP A 233 9.26 21.24 -4.08
N GLU A 234 9.29 21.86 -5.26
CA GLU A 234 10.37 22.77 -5.64
C GLU A 234 10.30 24.12 -4.92
N SER A 235 9.10 24.52 -4.53
CA SER A 235 8.89 25.74 -3.74
C SER A 235 8.92 25.50 -2.24
N LEU A 236 8.94 24.24 -1.79
CA LEU A 236 8.90 23.94 -0.36
C LEU A 236 10.26 24.13 0.30
N ASN A 237 10.28 24.79 1.45
CA ASN A 237 11.46 24.74 2.32
C ASN A 237 11.64 23.32 2.93
N LYS A 238 12.78 23.11 3.59
CA LYS A 238 13.14 21.80 4.18
C LYS A 238 12.17 21.37 5.27
N GLU A 239 11.72 22.29 6.12
CA GLU A 239 10.77 21.96 7.20
C GLU A 239 9.43 21.48 6.63
N SER A 240 8.91 22.18 5.63
CA SER A 240 7.66 21.83 4.95
C SER A 240 7.81 20.52 4.18
N THR A 241 8.95 20.30 3.52
CA THR A 241 9.29 19.00 2.89
C THR A 241 9.28 17.86 3.93
N PHE A 242 9.88 18.08 5.10
CA PHE A 242 9.86 17.10 6.18
C PHE A 242 8.44 16.79 6.64
N ARG A 243 7.61 17.81 6.87
CA ARG A 243 6.20 17.63 7.27
C ARG A 243 5.43 16.83 6.23
N VAL A 244 5.58 17.12 4.95
CA VAL A 244 4.95 16.35 3.87
C VAL A 244 5.37 14.89 3.96
N ARG A 245 6.68 14.60 4.04
CA ARG A 245 7.15 13.22 4.17
C ARG A 245 6.58 12.51 5.40
N LEU A 246 6.49 13.20 6.54
CA LEU A 246 5.90 12.65 7.76
C LEU A 246 4.41 12.34 7.59
N VAL A 247 3.62 13.23 6.98
CA VAL A 247 2.20 13.03 6.67
C VAL A 247 1.97 11.72 5.91
N TRP A 248 2.74 11.50 4.85
CA TRP A 248 2.58 10.31 4.02
C TRP A 248 3.15 9.04 4.68
N LEU A 249 4.23 9.19 5.46
CA LEU A 249 4.79 8.09 6.25
C LEU A 249 3.78 7.57 7.29
N VAL A 250 3.11 8.47 8.02
CA VAL A 250 2.14 8.07 9.06
C VAL A 250 0.83 7.58 8.48
N GLY A 251 0.35 8.18 7.38
CA GLY A 251 -0.82 7.68 6.66
C GLY A 251 -0.58 6.24 6.19
N ARG A 252 0.58 5.96 5.60
CA ARG A 252 0.96 4.62 5.17
C ARG A 252 1.15 3.66 6.36
N CYS A 253 1.76 4.11 7.46
CA CYS A 253 1.89 3.32 8.69
C CYS A 253 0.53 2.93 9.27
N PHE A 254 -0.41 3.86 9.33
CA PHE A 254 -1.78 3.62 9.78
C PHE A 254 -2.49 2.59 8.89
N TYR A 255 -2.32 2.72 7.58
CA TYR A 255 -2.94 1.85 6.58
C TYR A 255 -2.35 0.42 6.60
N GLU A 256 -1.03 0.29 6.48
CA GLU A 256 -0.36 -1.01 6.43
C GLU A 256 -0.46 -1.78 7.75
N SER A 257 -0.39 -1.10 8.90
CA SER A 257 -0.51 -1.76 10.21
C SER A 257 -1.88 -2.43 10.42
N ARG A 258 -2.90 -2.06 9.63
CA ARG A 258 -4.23 -2.68 9.64
C ARG A 258 -4.35 -3.80 8.63
N LEU A 259 -3.93 -3.56 7.38
CA LEU A 259 -4.30 -4.42 6.26
C LEU A 259 -3.17 -5.33 5.78
N PHE A 260 -1.92 -4.94 5.97
CA PHE A 260 -0.77 -5.69 5.42
C PHE A 260 -0.68 -7.11 6.02
N PRO A 261 -0.78 -7.31 7.35
CA PRO A 261 -0.81 -8.66 7.91
C PRO A 261 -2.00 -9.49 7.45
N GLN A 262 -3.16 -8.85 7.19
CA GLN A 262 -4.35 -9.55 6.70
C GLN A 262 -4.14 -10.09 5.29
N ALA A 263 -3.51 -9.31 4.41
CA ALA A 263 -3.15 -9.76 3.07
C ALA A 263 -2.17 -10.94 3.13
N VAL A 264 -1.15 -10.87 4.00
CA VAL A 264 -0.20 -11.96 4.23
C VAL A 264 -0.90 -13.24 4.72
N LYS A 265 -1.82 -13.12 5.68
CA LYS A 265 -2.60 -14.26 6.20
C LYS A 265 -3.45 -14.94 5.12
N ARG A 266 -3.95 -14.17 4.16
CA ARG A 266 -4.68 -14.67 2.99
C ARG A 266 -3.77 -15.17 1.86
N ARG A 267 -2.45 -15.22 2.08
CA ARG A 267 -1.42 -15.62 1.10
C ARG A 267 -1.44 -14.76 -0.18
N LEU A 268 -1.88 -13.51 -0.06
CA LEU A 268 -1.85 -12.55 -1.15
C LEU A 268 -0.51 -11.82 -1.16
N ASN A 269 -0.09 -11.36 -2.34
CA ASN A 269 0.96 -10.35 -2.42
C ASN A 269 0.43 -9.04 -1.80
N PRO A 270 0.97 -8.57 -0.66
CA PRO A 270 0.41 -7.43 0.05
C PRO A 270 0.46 -6.15 -0.78
N TYR A 271 1.50 -5.94 -1.58
CA TYR A 271 1.60 -4.75 -2.42
C TYR A 271 0.52 -4.72 -3.50
N GLN A 272 0.26 -5.85 -4.14
CA GLN A 272 -0.80 -5.95 -5.15
C GLN A 272 -2.20 -5.85 -4.50
N ALA A 273 -2.40 -6.45 -3.33
CA ALA A 273 -3.68 -6.43 -2.63
C ALA A 273 -4.03 -5.05 -2.06
N LEU A 274 -3.04 -4.30 -1.58
CA LEU A 274 -3.25 -2.99 -0.96
C LEU A 274 -3.18 -1.83 -1.97
N TYR A 275 -2.28 -1.91 -2.94
CA TYR A 275 -1.96 -0.79 -3.85
C TYR A 275 -2.21 -1.10 -5.33
N GLY A 276 -2.77 -2.27 -5.65
CA GLY A 276 -3.09 -2.66 -7.02
C GLY A 276 -4.31 -1.95 -7.60
N GLU A 277 -4.91 -2.59 -8.60
CA GLU A 277 -6.06 -2.07 -9.36
C GLU A 277 -7.30 -1.85 -8.46
N HIS A 278 -7.52 -2.77 -7.52
CA HIS A 278 -8.67 -2.75 -6.61
C HIS A 278 -8.29 -2.08 -5.29
N LYS A 279 -8.48 -0.76 -5.22
CA LYS A 279 -8.13 0.07 -4.05
C LYS A 279 -9.21 -0.05 -2.98
N SER A 280 -8.79 -0.27 -1.73
CA SER A 280 -9.73 -0.30 -0.60
C SER A 280 -10.26 1.09 -0.25
N GLY A 281 -11.49 1.18 0.29
CA GLY A 281 -12.07 2.44 0.75
C GLY A 281 -11.18 3.15 1.78
N LEU A 282 -10.57 2.39 2.69
CA LEU A 282 -9.62 2.92 3.67
C LEU A 282 -8.42 3.62 3.02
N LEU A 283 -7.90 3.12 1.89
CA LEU A 283 -6.79 3.77 1.19
C LEU A 283 -7.21 5.14 0.67
N ILE A 284 -8.43 5.23 0.13
CA ILE A 284 -8.98 6.48 -0.39
C ILE A 284 -9.12 7.49 0.75
N ASP A 285 -9.73 7.09 1.86
CA ASP A 285 -9.95 7.98 3.01
C ASP A 285 -8.63 8.46 3.62
N VAL A 286 -7.66 7.56 3.81
CA VAL A 286 -6.33 7.91 4.32
C VAL A 286 -5.61 8.86 3.36
N ALA A 287 -5.66 8.58 2.05
CA ALA A 287 -5.05 9.44 1.05
C ALA A 287 -5.68 10.84 1.03
N ASP A 288 -7.00 10.94 1.14
CA ASP A 288 -7.72 12.23 1.17
C ASP A 288 -7.33 13.07 2.38
N LYS A 289 -7.13 12.43 3.55
CA LYS A 289 -6.58 13.10 4.74
C LYS A 289 -5.15 13.58 4.52
N CYS A 290 -4.28 12.74 3.95
CA CYS A 290 -2.89 13.10 3.67
C CYS A 290 -2.78 14.24 2.65
N VAL A 291 -3.59 14.22 1.59
CA VAL A 291 -3.68 15.28 0.58
C VAL A 291 -4.15 16.58 1.22
N SER A 292 -5.18 16.53 2.06
CA SER A 292 -5.70 17.72 2.75
C SER A 292 -4.65 18.37 3.64
N SER A 293 -3.92 17.58 4.43
CA SER A 293 -2.80 18.08 5.26
C SER A 293 -1.64 18.60 4.42
N THR A 294 -1.32 17.96 3.30
CA THR A 294 -0.27 18.42 2.38
C THR A 294 -0.63 19.80 1.79
N LYS A 295 -1.89 20.01 1.40
CA LYS A 295 -2.37 21.33 0.91
C LYS A 295 -2.23 22.42 1.96
N LEU A 296 -2.53 22.11 3.23
CA LEU A 296 -2.36 23.05 4.33
C LEU A 296 -0.87 23.41 4.55
N ILE A 297 0.04 22.44 4.44
CA ILE A 297 1.47 22.70 4.54
C ILE A 297 1.93 23.62 3.39
N ILE A 298 1.52 23.33 2.15
CA ILE A 298 1.85 24.15 0.97
C ILE A 298 1.34 25.60 1.13
N SER A 299 0.11 25.78 1.61
CA SER A 299 -0.46 27.13 1.77
C SER A 299 0.23 27.93 2.87
N VAL A 300 0.58 27.28 3.99
CA VAL A 300 1.34 27.92 5.07
C VAL A 300 2.75 28.30 4.63
N ASP A 301 3.40 27.45 3.83
CA ASP A 301 4.74 27.73 3.31
C ASP A 301 4.74 28.92 2.36
N SER A 302 3.77 28.95 1.44
CA SER A 302 3.60 30.04 0.47
C SER A 302 3.41 31.40 1.16
N ASN A 303 2.71 31.42 2.31
CA ASN A 303 2.50 32.64 3.08
C ASN A 303 3.73 33.12 3.87
N LYS A 304 4.73 32.26 4.09
CA LYS A 304 5.99 32.66 4.76
C LYS A 304 7.01 33.25 3.80
N SER A 305 6.87 32.97 2.51
CA SER A 305 7.78 33.43 1.46
C SER A 305 7.35 34.73 0.77
N ALA A 306 6.12 35.20 1.04
CA ALA A 306 5.58 36.48 0.60
C ALA A 306 5.82 37.57 1.66
#